data_AF-A0A7S1RR48-F1
#
_entry.id   AF-A0A7S1RR48-F1
#
_cell.length_a   1.000
_cell.length_b   1.000
_cell.length_c   1.000
_cell.angle_alpha   90.00
_cell.angle_beta   90.00
_cell.angle_gamma   90.00
#
_symmetry.space_group_name_H-M   'P 1'
#
loop_
_entity.id
_entity.type
_entity.pdbx_description
1 polymer ?
#
loop_
_entity_poly.entity_id
_entity_poly.type
_entity_poly.pdbx_seq_one_letter_code
_entity_poly.pdbx_strand_id
1 'polypeptide(L)'
;FYEICFFEHVLQYEVKAAPDKAAAYDESGRAAEQVEQEQEPERILLGQPMGFTGLGQLDPRRVGLEEPFFFKPSEHVFLFGRGGSCPGNVHRTTAVQFVCGLEVALLRVKEVRMCQYYAEVSHPAPCSLAAWPSAVRDVVRRGESQEELEASIRGWLPGVASSLQVADGPLDWSVA
;
A
#
# COMPACT_ATOMS: atom_id res chain seq x y z
N PHE A 1 0.20 -12.68 -6.28
CA PHE A 1 0.22 -11.86 -5.05
C PHE A 1 1.10 -10.65 -5.27
N TYR A 2 0.88 -9.58 -4.51
CA TYR A 2 1.68 -8.36 -4.58
C TYR A 2 2.21 -8.02 -3.19
N GLU A 3 3.44 -7.53 -3.14
CA GLU A 3 4.06 -7.00 -1.93
C GLU A 3 4.60 -5.61 -2.21
N ILE A 4 4.29 -4.69 -1.31
CA ILE A 4 4.75 -3.31 -1.36
C ILE A 4 5.51 -3.06 -0.07
N CYS A 5 6.84 -3.10 -0.16
CA CYS A 5 7.74 -2.72 0.92
C CYS A 5 8.07 -1.24 0.75
N PHE A 6 7.42 -0.39 1.54
CA PHE A 6 7.59 1.06 1.43
C PHE A 6 9.07 1.44 1.54
N PHE A 7 9.51 2.29 0.62
CA PHE A 7 10.91 2.75 0.52
C PHE A 7 11.94 1.67 0.17
N GLU A 8 11.53 0.46 -0.21
CA GLU A 8 12.44 -0.60 -0.66
C GLU A 8 12.12 -1.12 -2.06
N HIS A 9 10.92 -1.65 -2.29
CA HIS A 9 10.54 -2.25 -3.56
C HIS A 9 9.04 -2.57 -3.68
N VAL A 10 8.61 -2.87 -4.91
CA VAL A 10 7.33 -3.52 -5.19
C VAL A 10 7.60 -4.84 -5.93
N LEU A 11 7.04 -5.94 -5.43
CA LEU A 11 7.16 -7.28 -6.01
C LEU A 11 5.79 -7.84 -6.40
N GLN A 12 5.79 -8.65 -7.45
CA GLN A 12 4.70 -9.55 -7.81
C GLN A 12 5.19 -11.00 -7.71
N TYR A 13 4.35 -11.84 -7.13
CA TYR A 13 4.57 -13.28 -7.01
C TYR A 13 3.53 -14.03 -7.83
N GLU A 14 3.97 -14.95 -8.66
CA GLU A 14 3.10 -15.95 -9.25
C GLU A 14 2.98 -17.13 -8.29
N VAL A 15 1.81 -17.27 -7.66
CA VAL A 15 1.51 -18.49 -6.91
C VAL A 15 1.00 -19.48 -7.92
N LYS A 16 1.89 -20.39 -8.32
CA LYS A 16 1.47 -21.60 -9.02
C LYS A 16 0.48 -22.30 -8.09
N ALA A 17 -0.71 -22.59 -8.60
CA ALA A 17 -1.66 -23.40 -7.85
C ALA A 17 -0.94 -24.70 -7.49
N ALA A 18 -0.77 -24.97 -6.20
CA ALA A 18 -0.30 -26.28 -5.77
C ALA A 18 -1.27 -27.31 -6.38
N PRO A 19 -0.79 -28.39 -7.00
CA PRO A 19 -1.67 -29.45 -7.45
C PRO A 19 -2.54 -29.88 -6.27
N ASP A 20 -3.82 -30.13 -6.54
CA ASP A 20 -4.76 -30.55 -5.50
C ASP A 20 -4.12 -31.72 -4.73
N LYS A 21 -4.07 -31.65 -3.40
CA LYS A 21 -3.44 -32.68 -2.57
C LYS A 21 -4.06 -34.06 -2.83
N ALA A 22 -5.30 -34.09 -3.33
CA ALA A 22 -5.96 -35.31 -3.80
C ALA A 22 -5.30 -35.96 -5.02
N ALA A 23 -4.61 -35.18 -5.87
CA ALA A 23 -3.86 -35.67 -7.03
C ALA A 23 -2.44 -36.14 -6.70
N ALA A 24 -1.98 -35.94 -5.45
CA ALA A 24 -0.65 -36.37 -5.00
C ALA A 24 -0.58 -37.87 -4.67
N TYR A 25 -1.71 -38.55 -4.59
CA TYR A 25 -1.81 -39.97 -4.29
C TYR A 25 -2.40 -40.72 -5.48
N ASP A 26 -1.75 -41.81 -5.89
CA ASP A 26 -2.31 -42.70 -6.90
C ASP A 26 -3.48 -43.53 -6.33
N GLU A 27 -4.17 -44.30 -7.18
CA GLU A 27 -5.27 -45.19 -6.78
C GLU A 27 -4.85 -46.26 -5.76
N SER A 28 -3.55 -46.47 -5.56
CA SER A 28 -2.99 -47.38 -4.56
C SER A 28 -2.69 -46.72 -3.22
N GLY A 29 -2.96 -45.41 -3.08
CA GLY A 29 -2.67 -44.63 -1.88
C GLY A 29 -1.19 -44.33 -1.69
N ARG A 30 -0.35 -44.54 -2.71
CA ARG A 30 1.05 -44.17 -2.68
C ARG A 30 1.19 -42.72 -3.13
N ALA A 31 1.92 -41.94 -2.34
CA ALA A 31 2.34 -40.61 -2.76
C ALA A 31 3.20 -40.77 -4.02
N ALA A 32 2.87 -40.07 -5.10
CA ALA A 32 3.72 -40.02 -6.27
C ALA A 32 5.09 -39.47 -5.82
N GLU A 33 6.16 -40.24 -6.00
CA GLU A 33 7.55 -39.90 -5.63
C GLU A 33 8.14 -38.74 -6.48
N GLN A 34 7.30 -37.84 -6.98
CA GLN A 34 7.76 -36.57 -7.51
C GLN A 34 7.93 -35.63 -6.33
N VAL A 35 9.17 -35.57 -5.87
CA VAL A 35 9.71 -34.53 -5.00
C VAL A 35 9.08 -33.18 -5.37
N GLU A 36 8.12 -32.74 -4.56
CA GLU A 36 7.74 -31.33 -4.46
C GLU A 36 9.00 -30.59 -4.00
N GLN A 37 9.90 -30.28 -4.93
CA GLN A 37 10.73 -29.11 -4.73
C GLN A 37 9.75 -27.96 -4.72
N GLU A 38 9.42 -27.45 -3.53
CA GLU A 38 8.80 -26.14 -3.35
C GLU A 38 9.69 -25.14 -4.10
N GLN A 39 9.42 -24.96 -5.39
CA GLN A 39 10.06 -23.92 -6.17
C GLN A 39 9.56 -22.63 -5.57
N GLU A 40 10.48 -21.84 -5.01
CA GLU A 40 10.13 -20.52 -4.52
C GLU A 40 9.38 -19.78 -5.64
N PRO A 41 8.25 -19.14 -5.32
CA PRO A 41 7.45 -18.45 -6.31
C PRO A 41 8.31 -17.40 -7.02
N GLU A 42 8.23 -17.37 -8.35
CA GLU A 42 9.00 -16.42 -9.15
C GLU A 42 8.67 -14.99 -8.72
N ARG A 43 9.71 -14.23 -8.37
CA ARG A 43 9.59 -12.85 -7.89
C ARG A 43 9.83 -11.89 -9.04
N ILE A 44 8.80 -11.15 -9.41
CA ILE A 44 8.86 -10.15 -10.48
C ILE A 44 8.99 -8.77 -9.83
N LEU A 45 10.10 -8.09 -10.06
CA LEU A 45 10.32 -6.72 -9.58
C LEU A 45 9.51 -5.71 -10.38
N LEU A 46 8.52 -5.08 -9.74
CA LEU A 46 7.69 -4.05 -10.36
C LEU A 46 8.31 -2.65 -10.25
N GLY A 47 9.19 -2.43 -9.28
CA GLY A 47 9.98 -1.19 -9.20
C GLY A 47 10.73 -1.01 -7.90
N GLN A 48 11.69 -0.09 -7.94
CA GLN A 48 12.48 0.45 -6.84
C GLN A 48 12.01 1.88 -6.51
N PRO A 49 12.14 2.34 -5.26
CA PRO A 49 11.62 3.63 -4.80
C PRO A 49 12.26 4.80 -5.55
N MET A 50 11.44 5.67 -6.12
CA MET A 50 11.87 6.91 -6.79
C MET A 50 11.54 8.15 -5.97
N GLY A 51 10.36 8.20 -5.34
CA GLY A 51 9.92 9.33 -4.51
C GLY A 51 8.48 9.76 -4.76
N PHE A 52 8.03 10.79 -4.01
CA PHE A 52 6.70 11.37 -4.16
C PHE A 52 6.62 12.31 -5.38
N THR A 53 5.47 12.32 -6.05
CA THR A 53 5.24 13.19 -7.22
C THR A 53 4.83 14.62 -6.85
N GLY A 54 4.42 14.86 -5.60
CA GLY A 54 4.07 16.18 -5.12
C GLY A 54 5.28 17.02 -4.73
N LEU A 55 5.04 18.32 -4.52
CA LEU A 55 6.01 19.29 -3.98
C LEU A 55 7.27 19.50 -4.83
N GLY A 56 7.24 19.17 -6.12
CA GLY A 56 8.37 19.37 -7.04
C GLY A 56 9.57 18.47 -6.77
N GLN A 57 9.41 17.42 -5.95
CA GLN A 57 10.49 16.50 -5.57
C GLN A 57 10.87 15.53 -6.70
N LEU A 58 9.90 15.14 -7.53
CA LEU A 58 10.12 14.19 -8.61
C LEU A 58 9.33 14.63 -9.86
N ASP A 59 10.05 14.93 -10.93
CA ASP A 59 9.46 15.11 -12.26
C ASP A 59 9.34 13.72 -12.94
N PRO A 60 8.12 13.20 -13.16
CA PRO A 60 7.91 11.90 -13.78
C PRO A 60 8.64 11.74 -15.13
N ARG A 61 8.78 12.83 -15.89
CA ARG A 61 9.45 12.81 -17.20
C ARG A 61 10.94 12.52 -17.06
N ARG A 62 11.58 13.00 -15.98
CA ARG A 62 13.01 12.74 -15.69
C ARG A 62 13.29 11.29 -15.31
N VAL A 63 12.27 10.57 -14.85
CA VAL A 63 12.37 9.13 -14.56
C VAL A 63 11.83 8.26 -15.70
N GLY A 64 11.65 8.85 -16.89
CA GLY A 64 11.26 8.12 -18.11
C GLY A 64 9.78 7.75 -18.18
N LEU A 65 8.92 8.43 -17.40
CA LEU A 65 7.47 8.25 -17.52
C LEU A 65 6.92 9.16 -18.62
N GLU A 66 6.23 8.55 -19.58
CA GLU A 66 5.63 9.24 -20.72
C GLU A 66 4.19 9.68 -20.46
N GLU A 67 3.78 10.78 -21.09
CA GLU A 67 2.41 11.28 -21.04
C GLU A 67 1.52 10.62 -22.12
N PRO A 68 0.20 10.45 -21.85
CA PRO A 68 -0.48 10.80 -20.62
C PRO A 68 -0.14 9.81 -19.51
N PHE A 69 0.13 10.33 -18.31
CA PHE A 69 0.41 9.49 -17.13
C PHE A 69 -0.77 8.56 -16.85
N PHE A 70 -0.46 7.33 -16.42
CA PHE A 70 -1.47 6.35 -16.04
C PHE A 70 -2.02 6.56 -14.62
N PHE A 71 -1.59 7.63 -13.96
CA PHE A 71 -2.02 8.08 -12.64
C PHE A 71 -2.20 9.61 -12.65
N LYS A 72 -2.92 10.15 -11.67
CA LYS A 72 -3.03 11.60 -11.46
C LYS A 72 -1.94 12.04 -10.46
N PRO A 73 -0.99 12.91 -10.84
CA PRO A 73 0.03 13.39 -9.90
C PRO A 73 -0.61 14.04 -8.66
N SER A 74 -0.09 13.70 -7.48
CA SER A 74 -0.52 14.27 -6.20
C SER A 74 0.59 14.14 -5.15
N GLU A 75 0.45 14.87 -4.04
CA GLU A 75 1.35 14.77 -2.87
C GLU A 75 1.31 13.41 -2.19
N HIS A 76 0.33 12.57 -2.54
CA HIS A 76 0.13 11.26 -1.95
C HIS A 76 0.39 10.13 -2.96
N VAL A 77 0.98 10.43 -4.13
CA VAL A 77 1.48 9.41 -5.05
C VAL A 77 2.98 9.25 -4.86
N PHE A 78 3.39 8.02 -4.56
CA PHE A 78 4.79 7.60 -4.55
C PHE A 78 5.09 6.71 -5.76
N LEU A 79 6.19 7.00 -6.44
CA LEU A 79 6.61 6.26 -7.64
C LEU A 79 7.68 5.23 -7.31
N PHE A 80 7.50 4.05 -7.89
CA PHE A 80 8.50 3.02 -8.02
C PHE A 80 8.83 2.85 -9.50
N GLY A 81 10.11 2.84 -9.83
CA GLY A 81 10.59 2.71 -11.21
C GLY A 81 11.78 1.77 -11.28
N ARG A 82 12.35 1.58 -12.48
CA ARG A 82 13.50 0.69 -12.69
C ARG A 82 13.22 -0.76 -12.26
N GLY A 83 11.98 -1.23 -12.45
CA GLY A 83 11.64 -2.64 -12.27
C GLY A 83 12.24 -3.53 -13.36
N GLY A 84 11.94 -4.82 -13.29
CA GLY A 84 12.38 -5.80 -14.28
C GLY A 84 11.87 -5.46 -15.69
N SER A 85 12.62 -5.86 -16.71
CA SER A 85 12.29 -5.56 -18.11
C SER A 85 11.13 -6.40 -18.65
N CYS A 86 10.39 -5.81 -19.57
CA CYS A 86 9.28 -6.41 -20.31
C CYS A 86 9.60 -6.53 -21.81
N PRO A 87 8.79 -7.29 -22.58
CA PRO A 87 8.90 -7.29 -24.03
C PRO A 87 8.92 -5.86 -24.59
N GLY A 88 9.84 -5.59 -25.52
CA GLY A 88 10.08 -4.23 -26.02
C GLY A 88 11.01 -3.37 -25.17
N ASN A 89 11.73 -3.95 -24.21
CA ASN A 89 12.70 -3.27 -23.34
C ASN A 89 12.10 -2.14 -22.47
N VAL A 90 10.82 -2.28 -22.12
CA VAL A 90 10.15 -1.39 -21.18
C VAL A 90 10.41 -1.87 -19.75
N HIS A 91 10.87 -0.99 -18.87
CA HIS A 91 11.04 -1.32 -17.46
C HIS A 91 9.71 -1.21 -16.71
N ARG A 92 9.46 -2.15 -15.79
CA ARG A 92 8.27 -2.07 -14.92
C ARG A 92 8.33 -0.83 -14.04
N THR A 93 7.17 -0.22 -13.84
CA THR A 93 6.97 0.93 -12.96
C THR A 93 5.65 0.80 -12.22
N THR A 94 5.61 1.24 -10.96
CA THR A 94 4.41 1.23 -10.13
C THR A 94 4.17 2.62 -9.54
N ALA A 95 2.97 3.16 -9.71
CA ALA A 95 2.50 4.31 -8.96
C ALA A 95 1.63 3.85 -7.79
N VAL A 96 2.01 4.23 -6.57
CA VAL A 96 1.25 3.92 -5.35
C VAL A 96 0.57 5.18 -4.87
N GLN A 97 -0.76 5.22 -4.94
CA GLN A 97 -1.58 6.28 -4.38
C GLN A 97 -1.97 5.91 -2.95
N PHE A 98 -1.56 6.74 -2.00
CA PHE A 98 -2.02 6.65 -0.63
C PHE A 98 -3.38 7.33 -0.51
N VAL A 99 -4.37 6.59 -0.03
CA VAL A 99 -5.70 7.11 0.32
C VAL A 99 -5.84 7.12 1.84
N CYS A 100 -6.58 8.09 2.38
CA CYS A 100 -6.81 8.17 3.81
C CYS A 100 -7.52 6.90 4.32
N GLY A 101 -6.94 6.28 5.33
CA GLY A 101 -7.56 5.20 6.09
C GLY A 101 -6.77 4.92 7.37
N LEU A 102 -7.37 4.22 8.31
CA LEU A 102 -6.81 4.04 9.65
C LEU A 102 -5.70 2.97 9.69
N GLU A 103 -5.79 2.00 8.79
CA GLU A 103 -4.86 0.87 8.71
C GLU A 103 -4.08 0.90 7.40
N VAL A 104 -2.86 0.36 7.45
CA VAL A 104 -2.02 0.17 6.27
C VAL A 104 -2.50 -1.06 5.52
N ALA A 105 -3.18 -0.87 4.40
CA ALA A 105 -3.77 -1.97 3.63
C ALA A 105 -3.70 -1.72 2.12
N LEU A 106 -3.31 -2.75 1.37
CA LEU A 106 -3.37 -2.73 -0.09
C LEU A 106 -4.81 -2.94 -0.55
N LEU A 107 -5.44 -1.89 -1.09
CA LEU A 107 -6.84 -1.90 -1.49
C LEU A 107 -7.03 -2.48 -2.89
N ARG A 108 -6.20 -2.03 -3.84
CA ARG A 108 -6.23 -2.53 -5.22
C ARG A 108 -4.88 -2.40 -5.88
N VAL A 109 -4.60 -3.30 -6.82
CA VAL A 109 -3.51 -3.21 -7.79
C VAL A 109 -4.09 -3.48 -9.17
N LYS A 110 -3.74 -2.63 -10.14
CA LYS A 110 -4.14 -2.79 -11.53
C LYS A 110 -2.96 -2.51 -12.45
N GLU A 111 -2.72 -3.39 -13.40
CA GLU A 111 -1.87 -3.09 -14.55
C GLU A 111 -2.67 -2.21 -15.53
N VAL A 112 -2.31 -0.93 -15.62
CA VAL A 112 -3.05 0.06 -16.42
C VAL A 112 -2.57 0.05 -17.87
N ARG A 113 -1.29 -0.23 -18.07
CA ARG A 113 -0.64 -0.54 -19.35
C ARG A 113 0.38 -1.64 -19.12
N MET A 114 0.84 -2.28 -20.19
CA MET A 114 1.89 -3.30 -20.11
C MET A 114 3.06 -2.78 -19.27
N CYS A 115 3.30 -3.43 -18.13
CA CYS A 115 4.38 -3.13 -17.18
C CYS A 115 4.26 -1.80 -16.43
N GLN A 116 3.07 -1.21 -16.42
CA GLN A 116 2.76 0.01 -15.66
C GLN A 116 1.61 -0.28 -14.70
N TYR A 117 1.92 -0.29 -13.41
CA TYR A 117 0.99 -0.70 -12.36
C TYR A 117 0.55 0.50 -11.55
N TYR A 118 -0.73 0.54 -11.20
CA TYR A 118 -1.30 1.48 -10.27
C TYR A 118 -1.82 0.72 -9.06
N ALA A 119 -1.38 1.12 -7.87
CA ALA A 119 -1.82 0.55 -6.61
C ALA A 119 -2.45 1.62 -5.73
N GLU A 120 -3.49 1.25 -5.00
CA GLU A 120 -4.03 2.09 -3.93
C GLU A 120 -3.82 1.43 -2.58
N VAL A 121 -3.30 2.22 -1.67
CA VAL A 121 -2.98 1.81 -0.31
C VAL A 121 -3.72 2.72 0.66
N SER A 122 -4.53 2.14 1.53
CA SER A 122 -5.04 2.81 2.72
C SER A 122 -3.87 3.11 3.65
N HIS A 123 -3.74 4.36 4.10
CA HIS A 123 -2.70 4.76 5.04
C HIS A 123 -3.15 5.99 5.86
N PRO A 124 -2.73 6.14 7.13
CA PRO A 124 -3.14 7.30 7.95
C PRO A 124 -2.47 8.62 7.56
N ALA A 125 -1.25 8.58 7.00
CA ALA A 125 -0.50 9.79 6.60
C ALA A 125 -1.24 10.80 5.70
N PRO A 126 -1.96 10.40 4.62
CA PRO A 126 -2.73 11.34 3.80
C PRO A 126 -4.01 11.86 4.48
N CYS A 127 -4.38 11.40 5.67
CA CYS A 127 -5.58 11.90 6.36
C CYS A 127 -5.38 13.34 6.84
N SER A 128 -6.35 14.22 6.53
CA SER A 128 -6.32 15.61 7.01
C SER A 128 -6.59 15.68 8.51
N LEU A 129 -5.53 15.83 9.30
CA LEU A 129 -5.64 16.08 10.73
C LEU A 129 -6.10 17.51 11.05
N ALA A 130 -6.28 18.38 10.06
CA ALA A 130 -6.71 19.76 10.27
C ALA A 130 -8.14 19.84 10.83
N ALA A 131 -9.00 18.88 10.45
CA ALA A 131 -10.36 18.74 10.97
C ALA A 131 -10.43 18.05 12.33
N TRP A 132 -9.31 17.50 12.82
CA TRP A 132 -9.28 16.80 14.10
C TRP A 132 -9.18 17.82 15.24
N PRO A 133 -9.89 17.62 16.37
CA PRO A 133 -9.68 18.42 17.57
C PRO A 133 -8.19 18.46 17.92
N SER A 134 -7.66 19.64 18.25
CA SER A 134 -6.22 19.84 18.49
C SER A 134 -5.65 18.85 19.51
N ALA A 135 -6.42 18.54 20.54
CA ALA A 135 -6.04 17.58 21.56
C ALA A 135 -5.91 16.14 21.03
N VAL A 136 -6.77 15.71 20.10
CA VAL A 136 -6.65 14.39 19.46
C VAL A 136 -5.45 14.38 18.49
N ARG A 137 -5.26 15.47 17.75
CA ARG A 137 -4.12 15.65 16.85
C ARG A 137 -2.78 15.54 17.57
N ASP A 138 -2.66 16.13 18.77
CA ASP A 138 -1.43 16.08 19.58
C ASP A 138 -1.19 14.68 20.16
N VAL A 139 -2.25 13.94 20.48
CA VAL A 139 -2.18 12.54 20.94
C VAL A 139 -1.75 11.62 19.79
N VAL A 140 -2.33 11.78 18.59
CA VAL A 140 -1.98 11.01 17.38
C VAL A 140 -0.53 11.21 16.97
N ARG A 141 0.00 12.43 17.08
CA ARG A 141 1.41 12.72 16.74
C ARG A 141 2.42 12.06 17.67
N ARG A 142 2.01 11.63 18.86
CA ARG A 142 2.91 11.08 19.89
C ARG A 142 2.81 9.56 20.01
N GLY A 143 1.77 8.93 19.47
CA GLY A 143 1.63 7.48 19.51
C GLY A 143 2.57 6.83 18.51
N GLU A 144 3.39 5.88 18.96
CA GLU A 144 4.25 5.07 18.09
C GLU A 144 3.54 3.79 17.63
N SER A 145 2.45 3.42 18.31
CA SER A 145 1.61 2.26 17.99
C SER A 145 0.11 2.53 18.16
N GLN A 146 -0.72 1.69 17.55
CA GLN A 146 -2.18 1.76 17.70
C GLN A 146 -2.63 1.55 19.15
N GLU A 147 -1.99 0.63 19.88
CA GLU A 147 -2.33 0.33 21.28
C GLU A 147 -2.04 1.53 22.19
N GLU A 148 -0.90 2.21 22.01
CA GLU A 148 -0.57 3.44 22.71
C GLU A 148 -1.52 4.59 22.37
N LEU A 149 -1.90 4.68 21.09
CA LEU A 149 -2.87 5.67 20.64
C LEU A 149 -4.23 5.45 21.30
N GLU A 150 -4.73 4.21 21.30
CA GLU A 150 -5.98 3.83 21.95
C GLU A 150 -5.93 4.08 23.46
N ALA A 151 -4.84 3.70 24.13
CA ALA A 151 -4.65 3.94 25.56
C ALA A 151 -4.63 5.44 25.88
N SER A 152 -3.93 6.23 25.05
CA SER A 152 -3.83 7.68 25.20
C SER A 152 -5.17 8.37 24.97
N ILE A 153 -5.93 7.95 23.95
CA ILE A 153 -7.28 8.46 23.68
C ILE A 153 -8.22 8.08 24.82
N ARG A 154 -8.22 6.82 25.29
CA ARG A 154 -9.05 6.37 26.42
C ARG A 154 -8.72 7.08 27.73
N GLY A 155 -7.46 7.39 27.99
CA GLY A 155 -7.04 8.16 29.16
C GLY A 155 -7.42 9.64 29.06
N TRP A 156 -7.37 10.21 27.86
CA TRP A 156 -7.72 11.60 27.59
C TRP A 156 -9.24 11.85 27.59
N LEU A 157 -10.03 10.96 26.96
CA LEU A 157 -11.46 11.13 26.70
C LEU A 157 -12.27 11.56 27.94
N PRO A 158 -12.13 10.92 29.11
CA PRO A 158 -12.93 11.27 30.29
C PRO A 158 -12.66 12.70 30.79
N GLY A 159 -11.45 13.22 30.59
CA GLY A 159 -11.05 14.57 31.01
C GLY A 159 -11.56 15.68 30.12
N VAL A 160 -11.93 15.37 28.88
CA VAL A 160 -12.41 16.34 27.88
C VAL A 160 -13.83 16.09 27.39
N ALA A 161 -14.43 14.94 27.72
CA ALA A 161 -15.76 14.57 27.26
C ALA A 161 -16.83 15.62 27.61
N SER A 162 -16.66 16.33 28.73
CA SER A 162 -17.55 17.40 29.16
C SER A 162 -17.31 18.73 28.44
N SER A 163 -16.15 18.93 27.81
CA SER A 163 -15.82 20.14 27.05
C SER A 163 -15.95 19.99 25.54
N LEU A 164 -16.03 18.77 25.03
CA LEU A 164 -16.29 18.49 23.61
C LEU A 164 -17.72 18.92 23.27
N GLN A 165 -17.86 20.01 22.51
CA GLN A 165 -19.13 20.46 21.98
C GLN A 165 -19.32 19.98 20.54
N VAL A 166 -20.58 19.83 20.11
CA VAL A 166 -20.93 19.54 18.70
C VAL A 166 -20.37 20.62 17.73
N ALA A 167 -20.06 21.80 18.24
CA ALA A 167 -19.43 22.88 17.49
C ALA A 167 -17.93 22.66 17.21
N ASP A 168 -17.26 21.72 17.90
CA ASP A 168 -15.81 21.46 17.75
C ASP A 168 -15.46 20.60 16.53
N GLY A 169 -16.46 20.20 15.74
CA GLY A 169 -16.28 19.49 14.47
C GLY A 169 -17.37 18.44 14.24
N PRO A 170 -17.51 17.94 13.00
CA PRO A 170 -18.43 16.85 12.72
C PRO A 170 -18.03 15.62 13.56
N LEU A 171 -18.99 15.09 14.33
CA LEU A 171 -18.87 13.82 15.07
C LEU A 171 -18.68 12.63 14.11
N ASP A 172 -18.99 12.83 12.83
CA ASP A 172 -18.74 11.90 11.75
C ASP A 172 -17.44 12.27 11.03
N TRP A 173 -16.35 11.59 11.40
CA TRP A 173 -15.03 11.77 10.80
C TRP A 173 -14.89 11.10 9.43
N SER A 174 -15.95 10.48 8.91
CA SER A 174 -15.97 9.88 7.58
C SER A 174 -16.38 10.86 6.47
N VAL A 175 -16.82 12.06 6.83
CA VAL A 175 -17.30 13.08 5.89
C VAL A 175 -16.30 14.24 5.83
N ALA A 176 -15.34 14.15 4.91
CA ALA A 176 -14.51 15.26 4.46
C ALA A 176 -14.35 15.21 2.93
#